data_AF-V8NSU2-F1
#
_entry.id   AF-V8NSU2-F1
#
_cell.length_a   1.000
_cell.length_b   1.000
_cell.length_c   1.000
_cell.angle_alpha   90.00
_cell.angle_beta   90.00
_cell.angle_gamma   90.00
#
_symmetry.space_group_name_H-M   'P 1'
#
loop_
_entity.id
_entity.type
_entity.pdbx_description
1 polymer ?
#
loop_
_entity_poly.entity_id
_entity_poly.type
_entity_poly.pdbx_seq_one_letter_code
_entity_poly.pdbx_strand_id
1 'polypeptide(L)'
;MEDDYLCIYEAEMQWKRDLQVDQEIVKIIRERVGACKVREGVNAAENCAKDVQLFKDVAKAYRDRYDDLGAFGSARRCLMKQKHRMIAERKAQAEPKA
;
A
#
# COMPACT_ATOMS: atom_id res chain seq x y z
N MET A 1 -9.74 24.76 -12.22
CA MET A 1 -9.13 23.41 -12.32
C MET A 1 -9.88 22.37 -11.48
N GLU A 2 -10.75 22.76 -10.53
CA GLU A 2 -11.60 21.81 -9.78
C GLU A 2 -12.78 21.23 -10.59
N ASP A 3 -13.11 21.85 -11.74
CA ASP A 3 -14.24 21.45 -12.62
C ASP A 3 -13.81 20.77 -13.94
N ASP A 4 -12.57 20.31 -14.05
CA ASP A 4 -12.17 19.50 -15.21
C ASP A 4 -12.62 18.05 -15.01
N TYR A 5 -13.91 17.82 -15.31
CA TYR A 5 -14.56 16.53 -15.08
C TYR A 5 -13.96 15.40 -15.92
N LEU A 6 -13.41 15.69 -17.11
CA LEU A 6 -12.80 14.68 -17.96
C LEU A 6 -11.50 14.17 -17.34
N CYS A 7 -10.61 15.08 -16.92
CA CYS A 7 -9.38 14.69 -16.23
C CYS A 7 -9.66 14.00 -14.89
N ILE A 8 -10.66 14.47 -14.12
CA ILE A 8 -11.04 13.83 -12.86
C ILE A 8 -11.54 12.40 -13.10
N TYR A 9 -12.36 12.19 -14.12
CA TYR A 9 -12.85 10.87 -14.48
C TYR A 9 -11.72 9.91 -14.84
N GLU A 10 -10.79 10.35 -15.69
CA GLU A 10 -9.63 9.55 -16.08
C GLU A 10 -8.76 9.19 -14.86
N ALA A 11 -8.50 10.15 -13.98
CA ALA A 11 -7.73 9.94 -12.76
C ALA A 11 -8.41 8.95 -11.79
N GLU A 12 -9.72 9.07 -11.59
CA GLU A 12 -10.49 8.14 -10.75
C GLU A 12 -10.51 6.72 -11.34
N MET A 13 -10.63 6.60 -12.67
CA MET A 13 -10.57 5.30 -13.33
C MET A 13 -9.18 4.67 -13.26
N GLN A 14 -8.12 5.47 -13.38
CA GLN A 14 -6.76 5.01 -13.17
C GLN A 14 -6.56 4.50 -11.75
N TRP A 15 -6.98 5.28 -10.75
CA TRP A 15 -6.86 4.89 -9.34
C TRP A 15 -7.59 3.59 -9.02
N LYS A 16 -8.79 3.36 -9.60
CA LYS A 16 -9.53 2.10 -9.43
C LYS A 16 -8.79 0.90 -10.01
N ARG A 17 -8.16 1.06 -11.18
CA ARG A 17 -7.33 0.00 -11.78
C ARG A 17 -6.10 -0.27 -10.92
N ASP A 18 -5.41 0.76 -10.48
CA ASP A 18 -4.21 0.63 -9.65
C ASP A 18 -4.53 -0.05 -8.31
N LEU A 19 -5.68 0.26 -7.70
CA LEU A 19 -6.15 -0.44 -6.50
C LEU A 19 -6.32 -1.95 -6.72
N GLN A 20 -6.91 -2.37 -7.85
CA GLN A 20 -7.07 -3.78 -8.18
C GLN A 20 -5.72 -4.46 -8.43
N VAL A 21 -4.82 -3.78 -9.14
CA VAL A 21 -3.46 -4.28 -9.38
C VAL A 21 -2.72 -4.46 -8.06
N ASP A 22 -2.77 -3.48 -7.17
CA ASP A 22 -2.11 -3.53 -5.87
C ASP A 22 -2.69 -4.62 -4.94
N GLN A 23 -3.99 -4.92 -5.05
CA GLN A 23 -4.61 -6.07 -4.38
C GLN A 23 -4.01 -7.40 -4.84
N GLU A 24 -3.86 -7.58 -6.15
CA GLU A 24 -3.24 -8.78 -6.71
C GLU A 24 -1.74 -8.85 -6.38
N ILE A 25 -1.03 -7.71 -6.34
CA ILE A 25 0.37 -7.68 -5.88
C ILE A 25 0.49 -8.24 -4.46
N VAL A 26 -0.32 -7.76 -3.51
CA VAL A 26 -0.31 -8.27 -2.13
C VAL A 26 -0.63 -9.78 -2.08
N LYS A 27 -1.57 -10.23 -2.90
CA LYS A 27 -1.95 -11.64 -3.00
C LYS A 27 -0.81 -12.51 -3.55
N ILE A 28 -0.14 -12.11 -4.62
CA ILE A 28 1.02 -12.82 -5.19
C ILE A 28 2.13 -12.96 -4.15
N ILE A 29 2.45 -11.89 -3.42
CA ILE A 29 3.50 -11.96 -2.38
C ILE A 29 3.08 -12.86 -1.21
N ARG A 30 1.79 -12.88 -0.85
CA ARG A 30 1.26 -13.82 0.15
C ARG A 30 1.39 -15.27 -0.31
N GLU A 31 1.04 -15.55 -1.57
CA GLU A 31 1.17 -16.89 -2.17
C GLU A 31 2.63 -17.32 -2.20
N ARG A 32 3.56 -16.42 -2.52
CA ARG A 32 5.00 -16.67 -2.46
C ARG A 32 5.48 -17.08 -1.06
N VAL A 33 5.01 -16.41 0.00
CA VAL A 33 5.29 -16.81 1.39
C VAL A 33 4.71 -18.20 1.68
N GLY A 34 3.49 -18.48 1.23
CA GLY A 34 2.85 -19.80 1.36
C GLY A 34 3.66 -20.91 0.69
N ALA A 35 4.07 -20.68 -0.56
CA ALA A 35 4.90 -21.61 -1.33
C ALA A 35 6.26 -21.84 -0.68
N CYS A 36 6.90 -20.80 -0.15
CA CYS A 36 8.15 -20.95 0.60
C CYS A 36 7.96 -21.84 1.83
N LYS A 37 6.92 -21.59 2.65
CA LYS A 37 6.65 -22.40 3.84
C LYS A 37 6.42 -23.88 3.52
N VAL A 38 5.70 -24.17 2.44
CA VAL A 38 5.46 -25.55 1.99
C VAL A 38 6.77 -26.22 1.55
N ARG A 39 7.63 -25.50 0.81
CA ARG A 39 8.91 -26.04 0.32
C ARG A 39 9.94 -26.29 1.44
N GLU A 40 10.05 -25.36 2.39
CA GLU A 40 11.09 -25.42 3.44
C GLU A 40 10.69 -26.25 4.67
N GLY A 41 9.38 -26.49 4.88
CA GLY A 41 8.86 -27.30 5.98
C GLY A 41 9.29 -26.80 7.36
N VAL A 42 10.03 -27.62 8.11
CA VAL A 42 10.50 -27.31 9.47
C VAL A 42 11.45 -26.12 9.50
N ASN A 43 12.23 -25.90 8.43
CA ASN A 43 13.22 -24.83 8.34
C ASN A 43 12.65 -23.52 7.80
N ALA A 44 11.33 -23.43 7.61
CA ALA A 44 10.68 -22.26 7.02
C ALA A 44 10.91 -20.96 7.81
N ALA A 45 11.13 -21.05 9.13
CA ALA A 45 11.38 -19.89 9.97
C ALA A 45 12.64 -19.11 9.55
N GLU A 46 13.71 -19.82 9.20
CA GLU A 46 14.98 -19.22 8.79
C GLU A 46 15.00 -18.96 7.28
N ASN A 47 14.64 -19.97 6.48
CA ASN A 47 14.80 -19.93 5.03
C ASN A 47 13.81 -18.97 4.34
N CYS A 48 12.61 -18.77 4.90
CA CYS A 48 11.60 -17.87 4.33
C CYS A 48 11.63 -16.44 4.88
N ALA A 49 12.62 -16.09 5.70
CA ALA A 49 12.70 -14.77 6.34
C ALA A 49 12.63 -13.61 5.34
N LYS A 50 13.26 -13.75 4.17
CA LYS A 50 13.24 -12.73 3.09
C LYS A 50 11.84 -12.52 2.51
N ASP A 51 11.14 -13.61 2.19
CA ASP A 51 9.79 -13.53 1.62
C ASP A 51 8.79 -12.98 2.65
N VAL A 52 8.95 -13.35 3.92
CA VAL A 52 8.14 -12.81 5.02
C VAL A 52 8.39 -11.31 5.20
N GLN A 53 9.64 -10.86 5.13
CA GLN A 53 9.96 -9.45 5.24
C GLN A 53 9.38 -8.66 4.05
N LEU A 54 9.53 -9.17 2.83
CA LEU A 54 8.91 -8.58 1.64
C LEU A 54 7.39 -8.46 1.79
N PHE A 55 6.72 -9.49 2.32
CA PHE A 55 5.28 -9.42 2.58
C PHE A 55 4.93 -8.34 3.59
N LYS A 56 5.71 -8.18 4.68
CA LYS A 56 5.48 -7.12 5.67
C LYS A 56 5.59 -5.74 5.05
N ASP A 57 6.60 -5.51 4.21
CA ASP A 57 6.85 -4.23 3.57
C ASP A 57 5.74 -3.88 2.57
N VAL A 58 5.35 -4.83 1.72
CA VAL A 58 4.26 -4.66 0.74
C VAL A 58 2.91 -4.47 1.43
N ALA A 59 2.61 -5.26 2.47
CA ALA A 59 1.37 -5.12 3.22
C ALA A 59 1.30 -3.81 4.02
N LYS A 60 2.43 -3.30 4.49
CA LYS A 60 2.50 -1.96 5.10
C LYS A 60 2.23 -0.88 4.06
N ALA A 61 2.92 -0.91 2.91
CA ALA A 61 2.72 0.06 1.84
C ALA A 61 1.27 0.10 1.32
N TYR A 62 0.64 -1.08 1.15
CA TYR A 62 -0.76 -1.18 0.75
C TYR A 62 -1.70 -0.55 1.78
N ARG A 63 -1.51 -0.84 3.07
CA ARG A 63 -2.31 -0.24 4.16
C ARG A 63 -2.11 1.27 4.24
N ASP A 64 -0.85 1.73 4.20
CA ASP A 64 -0.54 3.17 4.23
C ASP A 64 -1.25 3.92 3.09
N ARG A 65 -1.41 3.29 1.91
CA ARG A 65 -2.10 3.88 0.76
C ARG A 65 -3.63 3.80 0.86
N TYR A 66 -4.19 2.63 1.17
CA TYR A 66 -5.62 2.35 0.96
C TYR A 66 -6.46 2.19 2.23
N ASP A 67 -5.83 2.05 3.40
CA ASP A 67 -6.56 1.89 4.66
C ASP A 67 -7.37 3.14 5.00
N ASP A 68 -8.46 3.00 5.76
CA ASP A 68 -9.34 4.09 6.21
C ASP A 68 -10.00 4.96 5.11
N LEU A 69 -9.97 4.55 3.83
CA LEU A 69 -10.66 5.28 2.76
C LEU A 69 -12.19 5.07 2.75
N GLY A 70 -12.65 4.03 3.47
CA GLY A 70 -14.04 3.59 3.53
C GLY A 70 -14.51 2.88 2.25
N ALA A 71 -15.78 2.43 2.25
CA ALA A 71 -16.36 1.68 1.13
C ALA A 71 -16.40 2.47 -0.19
N PHE A 72 -16.54 3.79 -0.12
CA PHE A 72 -16.53 4.71 -1.27
C PHE A 72 -15.18 5.43 -1.42
N GLY A 73 -14.08 4.67 -1.32
CA GLY A 73 -12.74 5.18 -1.57
C GLY A 73 -12.62 5.79 -2.97
N SER A 74 -11.84 6.87 -3.10
CA SER A 74 -11.61 7.58 -4.36
C SER A 74 -10.19 8.12 -4.44
N ALA A 75 -9.74 8.48 -5.64
CA ALA A 75 -8.44 9.09 -5.87
C ALA A 75 -8.28 10.38 -5.04
N ARG A 76 -9.34 11.19 -4.96
CA ARG A 76 -9.34 12.41 -4.14
C ARG A 76 -9.12 12.14 -2.65
N ARG A 77 -9.77 11.11 -2.08
CA ARG A 77 -9.57 10.72 -0.67
C ARG A 77 -8.16 10.19 -0.42
N CYS A 78 -7.66 9.36 -1.33
CA CYS A 78 -6.28 8.85 -1.29
C CYS A 78 -5.26 9.99 -1.31
N LEU A 79 -5.46 11.00 -2.16
CA LEU A 79 -4.61 12.19 -2.22
C LEU A 79 -4.64 12.98 -0.91
N MET A 80 -5.81 13.15 -0.30
CA MET A 80 -5.89 13.84 0.99
C MET A 80 -5.16 13.05 2.08
N LYS A 81 -5.32 11.73 2.16
CA LYS A 81 -4.55 10.88 3.09
C LYS A 81 -3.04 11.06 2.89
N GLN A 82 -2.57 11.02 1.65
CA GLN A 82 -1.17 11.24 1.32
C GLN A 82 -0.67 12.61 1.78
N LYS A 83 -1.46 13.67 1.58
CA LYS A 83 -1.12 15.02 2.06
C LYS A 83 -0.99 15.07 3.58
N HIS A 84 -1.92 14.46 4.32
CA HIS A 84 -1.85 14.39 5.78
C HIS A 84 -0.56 13.69 6.24
N ARG A 85 -0.22 12.56 5.60
CA ARG A 85 1.03 11.84 5.88
C ARG A 85 2.25 12.71 5.63
N MET A 86 2.33 13.38 4.47
CA MET A 86 3.46 14.26 4.14
C MET A 86 3.59 15.44 5.09
N ILE A 87 2.47 16.02 5.56
CA ILE A 87 2.50 17.09 6.57
C ILE A 87 3.04 16.55 7.90
N ALA A 88 2.59 15.36 8.33
CA ALA A 88 3.07 14.73 9.55
C ALA A 88 4.57 14.39 9.47
N GLU A 89 5.03 13.82 8.35
CA GLU A 89 6.43 13.53 8.08
C GLU A 89 7.29 14.81 8.10
N ARG A 90 6.79 15.91 7.52
CA ARG A 90 7.46 17.21 7.57
C ARG A 90 7.57 17.78 8.98
N LYS A 91 6.51 17.66 9.79
CA LYS A 91 6.53 18.09 11.20
C LYS A 91 7.54 17.28 12.02
N ALA A 92 7.51 15.96 11.89
CA ALA A 92 8.45 15.07 12.60
C ALA A 92 9.92 15.31 12.22
N GLN A 93 10.20 15.79 10.99
CA GLN A 93 11.54 16.18 10.57
C GLN A 93 11.98 17.55 11.10
N ALA A 94 11.03 18.45 11.34
CA ALA A 94 11.29 19.80 11.83
C ALA A 94 11.42 19.88 13.36
N GLU A 95 10.85 18.90 14.08
CA GLU A 95 11.08 18.76 15.52
C GLU A 95 12.53 18.34 15.79
N PRO A 96 13.25 19.01 16.71
CA PRO A 96 14.61 18.61 17.04
C PRO A 96 14.58 17.18 17.59
N LYS A 97 15.43 16.31 17.04
CA LYS A 97 15.68 15.00 17.64
C LYS A 97 16.23 15.24 19.04
N ALA A 98 15.37 15.06 20.05
CA ALA A 98 15.75 15.10 21.46
C ALA A 98 16.74 13.96 21.79
#